data_AF-A0A833VQF0-F1
#
_entry.id   AF-A0A833VQF0-F1
#
_cell.length_a   1.000
_cell.length_b   1.000
_cell.length_c   1.000
_cell.angle_alpha   90.00
_cell.angle_beta   90.00
_cell.angle_gamma   90.00
#
_symmetry.space_group_name_H-M   'P 1'
#
loop_
_entity.id
_entity.type
_entity.pdbx_description
1 polymer ?
#
loop_
_entity_poly.entity_id
_entity_poly.type
_entity_poly.pdbx_seq_one_letter_code
_entity_poly.pdbx_strand_id
1 'polypeptide(L)'
;MAFSPTLYTTTITPVPSLSLPHASPSLSVSVPYSTAHSCTRPRATPPGYLSVIHRAVVEEEEYRKARAEVNRKGTELEGLSVEGFSSGGMETCIVLPTFNSVFDMGRCPSRAVHQDFLFITHAHLDHIGSLPMYLATRGLYSLKPPTVFVPPCIKKDVERLLEVHPTMSNVELNVDLVALDAGETYEIRNDLVARPFKTHHVIPSQGYVIYSLRKKLKKKYAHLNGSQIKKLKNSGVEITDMILVPEVAFTGDTTSDFILDPRNSDALRAKVLITEATFLDEEIDVEHAKKHGHMHISEIMEHAKWFRNEAILLTHFSSHYTVERIIEVNLTKAILRTRIRFLPTPGSNPSFATAEGDLVPING
;
A
#
# COMPACT_ATOMS: atom_id res chain seq x y z
N MET A 1 58.94 40.80 31.33
CA MET A 1 59.17 40.50 29.90
C MET A 1 57.81 40.49 29.22
N ALA A 2 57.54 41.56 28.48
CA ALA A 2 56.30 41.79 27.75
C ALA A 2 56.41 41.18 26.34
N PHE A 3 55.36 40.53 25.87
CA PHE A 3 55.22 40.19 24.45
C PHE A 3 53.85 40.64 23.94
N SER A 4 53.91 41.55 22.97
CA SER A 4 52.81 42.19 22.24
C SER A 4 52.00 41.19 21.40
N PRO A 5 50.71 41.47 21.13
CA PRO A 5 49.93 40.75 20.14
C PRO A 5 50.15 41.35 18.75
N THR A 6 50.44 40.52 17.75
CA THR A 6 50.51 40.93 16.34
C THR A 6 49.12 40.78 15.71
N LEU A 7 48.53 41.90 15.32
CA LEU A 7 47.30 41.99 14.53
C LEU A 7 47.61 41.64 13.06
N TYR A 8 46.92 40.65 12.50
CA TYR A 8 46.86 40.42 11.06
C TYR A 8 45.60 41.09 10.50
N THR A 9 45.81 42.25 9.87
CA THR A 9 44.81 42.95 9.07
C THR A 9 44.80 42.32 7.67
N THR A 10 43.72 41.62 7.30
CA THR A 10 43.51 41.18 5.92
C THR A 10 42.64 42.21 5.21
N THR A 11 43.22 42.83 4.17
CA THR A 11 42.63 43.82 3.29
C THR A 11 41.53 43.19 2.42
N ILE A 12 40.32 43.77 2.47
CA ILE A 12 39.20 43.43 1.59
C ILE A 12 39.42 44.19 0.27
N THR A 13 39.63 43.45 -0.82
CA THR A 13 39.59 43.99 -2.19
C THR A 13 38.15 44.09 -2.69
N PRO A 14 37.74 45.19 -3.35
CA PRO A 14 36.39 45.32 -3.88
C PRO A 14 36.20 44.46 -5.14
N VAL A 15 35.09 43.72 -5.18
CA VAL A 15 34.64 42.91 -6.33
C VAL A 15 34.05 43.86 -7.40
N PRO A 16 34.39 43.73 -8.70
CA PRO A 16 33.82 44.57 -9.73
C PRO A 16 32.35 44.21 -10.02
N SER A 17 31.52 45.25 -10.16
CA SER A 17 30.10 45.17 -10.52
C SER A 17 29.91 44.61 -11.93
N LEU A 18 29.29 43.44 -12.05
CA LEU A 18 28.86 42.87 -13.33
C LEU A 18 27.46 43.38 -13.68
N SER A 19 27.39 44.12 -14.78
CA SER A 19 26.19 44.59 -15.45
C SER A 19 25.41 43.43 -16.11
N LEU A 20 24.10 43.37 -15.85
CA LEU A 20 23.14 42.47 -16.49
C LEU A 20 22.89 42.85 -17.96
N PRO A 21 22.90 41.90 -18.90
CA PRO A 21 22.19 42.04 -20.16
C PRO A 21 20.78 41.44 -20.06
N HIS A 22 19.82 42.20 -20.57
CA HIS A 22 18.43 41.83 -20.76
C HIS A 22 18.22 40.73 -21.82
N ALA A 23 17.06 40.08 -21.69
CA ALA A 23 16.26 39.39 -22.70
C ALA A 23 16.55 37.89 -22.93
N SER A 24 15.66 37.08 -22.34
CA SER A 24 15.41 35.67 -22.68
C SER A 24 14.76 35.56 -24.07
N PRO A 25 15.15 34.61 -24.93
CA PRO A 25 14.30 34.21 -26.05
C PRO A 25 13.28 33.17 -25.57
N SER A 26 12.01 33.47 -25.79
CA SER A 26 10.91 32.52 -25.71
C SER A 26 11.07 31.43 -26.78
N LEU A 27 11.12 30.16 -26.36
CA LEU A 27 10.94 29.03 -27.28
C LEU A 27 9.45 28.91 -27.61
N SER A 28 9.05 29.46 -28.75
CA SER A 28 7.80 29.11 -29.44
C SER A 28 8.08 27.97 -30.42
N VAL A 29 7.57 26.78 -30.12
CA VAL A 29 7.54 25.66 -31.09
C VAL A 29 6.26 25.80 -31.91
N SER A 30 6.41 26.30 -33.13
CA SER A 30 5.38 26.33 -34.17
C SER A 30 5.32 24.97 -34.88
N VAL A 31 4.15 24.33 -34.84
CA VAL A 31 3.86 23.11 -35.63
C VAL A 31 3.46 23.55 -37.04
N PRO A 32 4.13 23.10 -38.11
CA PRO A 32 3.74 23.44 -39.47
C PRO A 32 2.48 22.67 -39.89
N TYR A 33 1.44 23.42 -40.26
CA TYR A 33 0.28 22.93 -41.01
C TYR A 33 0.75 22.47 -42.40
N SER A 34 0.71 21.15 -42.65
CA SER A 34 0.90 20.60 -43.99
C SER A 34 -0.46 20.40 -44.66
N THR A 35 -0.69 21.16 -45.72
CA THR A 35 -1.81 21.00 -46.66
C THR A 35 -1.53 19.81 -47.58
N ALA A 36 -2.24 18.70 -47.36
CA ALA A 36 -2.22 17.56 -48.27
C ALA A 36 -3.38 17.65 -49.28
N HIS A 37 -3.01 17.69 -50.55
CA HIS A 37 -3.88 17.60 -51.71
C HIS A 37 -4.67 16.27 -51.77
N SER A 38 -5.90 16.35 -52.28
CA SER A 38 -6.75 15.21 -52.57
C SER A 38 -6.16 14.32 -53.65
N CYS A 39 -6.04 13.02 -53.36
CA CYS A 39 -6.08 11.98 -54.39
C CYS A 39 -6.84 10.77 -53.85
N THR A 40 -8.01 10.55 -54.43
CA THR A 40 -8.94 9.46 -54.13
C THR A 40 -8.45 8.15 -54.74
N ARG A 41 -8.21 7.13 -53.90
CA ARG A 41 -8.35 5.71 -54.26
C ARG A 41 -8.98 4.96 -53.08
N PRO A 42 -10.08 4.23 -53.25
CA PRO A 42 -10.61 3.39 -52.19
C PRO A 42 -9.70 2.16 -52.04
N ARG A 43 -8.97 2.07 -50.92
CA ARG A 43 -8.32 0.83 -50.51
C ARG A 43 -9.35 0.00 -49.78
N ALA A 44 -9.77 -1.12 -50.36
CA ALA A 44 -10.67 -2.06 -49.73
C ALA A 44 -10.05 -2.55 -48.41
N THR A 45 -10.73 -2.28 -47.29
CA THR A 45 -10.39 -2.80 -45.97
C THR A 45 -10.66 -4.31 -45.97
N PRO A 46 -9.73 -5.16 -45.49
CA PRO A 46 -9.99 -6.60 -45.45
C PRO A 46 -11.15 -6.89 -44.48
N PRO A 47 -12.04 -7.85 -44.80
CA PRO A 47 -13.16 -8.22 -43.94
C PRO A 47 -12.60 -8.96 -42.71
N GLY A 48 -12.49 -8.25 -41.60
CA GLY A 48 -11.98 -8.80 -40.35
C GLY A 48 -11.38 -7.77 -39.40
N TYR A 49 -10.96 -6.60 -39.89
CA TYR A 49 -10.33 -5.59 -39.03
C TYR A 49 -11.36 -4.90 -38.12
N LEU A 50 -12.55 -4.60 -38.64
CA LEU A 50 -13.62 -3.96 -37.89
C LEU A 50 -14.24 -4.88 -36.81
N SER A 51 -14.29 -6.20 -37.04
CA SER A 51 -14.81 -7.14 -36.05
C SER A 51 -13.83 -7.36 -34.89
N VAL A 52 -12.52 -7.33 -35.16
CA VAL A 52 -11.47 -7.37 -34.12
C VAL A 52 -11.48 -6.08 -33.29
N ILE A 53 -11.61 -4.91 -33.93
CA ILE A 53 -11.74 -3.63 -33.23
C ILE A 53 -13.02 -3.60 -32.39
N HIS A 54 -14.16 -4.00 -32.95
CA HIS A 54 -15.44 -4.02 -32.22
C HIS A 54 -15.39 -4.96 -31.01
N ARG A 55 -14.77 -6.14 -31.13
CA ARG A 55 -14.59 -7.06 -30.01
C ARG A 55 -13.69 -6.47 -28.92
N ALA A 56 -12.58 -5.82 -29.31
CA ALA A 56 -11.70 -5.14 -28.37
C ALA A 56 -12.39 -3.97 -27.64
N VAL A 57 -13.24 -3.20 -28.33
CA VAL A 57 -14.01 -2.11 -27.71
C VAL A 57 -15.07 -2.64 -26.73
N VAL A 58 -15.74 -3.75 -27.06
CA VAL A 58 -16.73 -4.38 -26.17
C VAL A 58 -16.05 -4.97 -24.93
N GLU A 59 -14.92 -5.65 -25.09
CA GLU A 59 -14.11 -6.20 -23.99
C GLU A 59 -13.58 -5.08 -23.07
N GLU A 60 -13.11 -3.97 -23.64
CA GLU A 60 -12.69 -2.77 -22.89
C GLU A 60 -13.85 -2.14 -22.10
N GLU A 61 -15.07 -2.12 -22.67
CA GLU A 61 -16.23 -1.57 -22.01
C GLU A 61 -16.78 -2.45 -20.88
N GLU A 62 -16.76 -3.78 -21.05
CA GLU A 62 -17.09 -4.74 -19.99
C GLU A 62 -16.04 -4.71 -18.86
N TYR A 63 -14.76 -4.60 -19.20
CA TYR A 63 -13.69 -4.41 -18.22
C TYR A 63 -13.83 -3.13 -17.41
N ARG A 64 -14.16 -2.02 -18.08
CA ARG A 64 -14.41 -0.75 -17.41
C ARG A 64 -15.57 -0.87 -16.41
N LYS A 65 -16.61 -1.64 -16.74
CA LYS A 65 -17.73 -1.92 -15.84
C LYS A 65 -17.32 -2.80 -14.66
N ALA A 66 -16.59 -3.90 -14.90
CA ALA A 66 -16.10 -4.79 -13.84
C ALA A 66 -15.15 -4.07 -12.87
N ARG A 67 -14.23 -3.26 -13.40
CA ARG A 67 -13.31 -2.42 -12.63
C ARG A 67 -14.04 -1.35 -11.82
N ALA A 68 -15.04 -0.70 -12.42
CA ALA A 68 -15.88 0.26 -11.72
C ALA A 68 -16.67 -0.41 -10.60
N GLU A 69 -17.11 -1.65 -10.77
CA GLU A 69 -17.86 -2.39 -9.75
C GLU A 69 -16.98 -2.87 -8.59
N VAL A 70 -15.78 -3.41 -8.87
CA VAL A 70 -14.79 -3.78 -7.84
C VAL A 70 -14.30 -2.55 -7.07
N ASN A 71 -13.95 -1.46 -7.76
CA ASN A 71 -13.55 -0.20 -7.11
C ASN A 71 -14.70 0.45 -6.31
N ARG A 72 -15.96 0.16 -6.63
CA ARG A 72 -17.11 0.71 -5.91
C ARG A 72 -17.44 -0.09 -4.64
N LYS A 73 -17.06 -1.37 -4.58
CA LYS A 73 -17.45 -2.28 -3.48
C LYS A 73 -16.27 -2.77 -2.61
N GLY A 74 -15.02 -2.60 -3.05
CA GLY A 74 -13.87 -3.23 -2.38
C GLY A 74 -13.89 -4.75 -2.51
N THR A 75 -12.84 -5.41 -2.00
CA THR A 75 -12.77 -6.87 -1.92
C THR A 75 -13.03 -7.31 -0.48
N GLU A 76 -14.04 -8.16 -0.29
CA GLU A 76 -14.31 -8.79 1.01
C GLU A 76 -13.42 -10.03 1.19
N LEU A 77 -12.52 -9.99 2.17
CA LEU A 77 -11.60 -11.08 2.54
C LEU A 77 -11.90 -11.53 3.96
N GLU A 78 -12.52 -12.69 4.10
CA GLU A 78 -12.90 -13.23 5.42
C GLU A 78 -13.72 -12.22 6.26
N GLY A 79 -14.61 -11.45 5.63
CA GLY A 79 -15.40 -10.40 6.27
C GLY A 79 -14.64 -9.12 6.61
N LEU A 80 -13.42 -8.96 6.09
CA LEU A 80 -12.69 -7.69 6.07
C LEU A 80 -12.81 -7.06 4.69
N SER A 81 -13.33 -5.83 4.65
CA SER A 81 -13.34 -5.02 3.45
C SER A 81 -11.94 -4.45 3.21
N VAL A 82 -11.35 -4.75 2.05
CA VAL A 82 -10.04 -4.25 1.63
C VAL A 82 -10.20 -3.53 0.28
N GLU A 83 -9.74 -2.29 0.23
CA GLU A 83 -9.74 -1.44 -0.96
C GLU A 83 -8.32 -0.92 -1.18
N GLY A 84 -7.91 -0.63 -2.41
CA GLY A 84 -6.59 -0.04 -2.60
C GLY A 84 -6.01 -0.13 -3.99
N PHE A 85 -4.80 0.39 -4.10
CA PHE A 85 -3.95 0.38 -5.28
C PHE A 85 -2.59 -0.17 -4.86
N SER A 86 -2.01 -1.06 -5.65
CA SER A 86 -0.63 -1.51 -5.40
C SER A 86 0.01 -1.98 -6.70
N SER A 87 1.05 -1.28 -7.12
CA SER A 87 1.81 -1.52 -8.33
C SER A 87 3.26 -1.15 -8.03
N GLY A 88 4.16 -2.11 -8.21
CA GLY A 88 5.55 -1.97 -7.80
C GLY A 88 6.26 -0.80 -8.48
N GLY A 89 6.92 0.03 -7.67
CA GLY A 89 7.63 1.23 -8.11
C GLY A 89 6.73 2.39 -8.57
N MET A 90 5.40 2.26 -8.42
CA MET A 90 4.43 3.25 -8.91
C MET A 90 3.57 3.82 -7.79
N GLU A 91 2.84 2.96 -7.08
CA GLU A 91 1.96 3.35 -5.98
C GLU A 91 1.53 2.16 -5.13
N THR A 92 1.48 2.34 -3.82
CA THR A 92 0.82 1.44 -2.88
C THR A 92 0.01 2.24 -1.87
N CYS A 93 -1.26 1.88 -1.72
CA CYS A 93 -2.19 2.41 -0.72
C CYS A 93 -3.29 1.38 -0.48
N ILE A 94 -3.34 0.81 0.72
CA ILE A 94 -4.31 -0.21 1.13
C ILE A 94 -5.22 0.36 2.21
N VAL A 95 -6.49 0.51 1.90
CA VAL A 95 -7.54 1.05 2.77
C VAL A 95 -8.28 -0.09 3.45
N LEU A 96 -8.43 0.02 4.77
CA LEU A 96 -9.12 -0.94 5.62
C LEU A 96 -10.22 -0.21 6.42
N PRO A 97 -11.41 0.00 5.82
CA PRO A 97 -12.48 0.77 6.44
C PRO A 97 -12.90 0.23 7.82
N THR A 98 -12.92 -1.10 8.01
CA THR A 98 -13.28 -1.76 9.27
C THR A 98 -12.41 -1.31 10.45
N PHE A 99 -11.15 -0.96 10.18
CA PHE A 99 -10.17 -0.55 11.18
C PHE A 99 -9.91 0.96 11.17
N ASN A 100 -10.65 1.74 10.37
CA ASN A 100 -10.40 3.17 10.17
C ASN A 100 -8.93 3.47 9.78
N SER A 101 -8.32 2.56 9.02
CA SER A 101 -6.87 2.50 8.83
C SER A 101 -6.49 2.43 7.36
N VAL A 102 -5.30 2.94 7.04
CA VAL A 102 -4.66 2.83 5.73
C VAL A 102 -3.22 2.38 5.93
N PHE A 103 -2.77 1.45 5.09
CA PHE A 103 -1.36 1.13 4.94
C PHE A 103 -0.81 1.79 3.68
N ASP A 104 0.26 2.58 3.84
CA ASP A 104 0.91 3.38 2.82
C ASP A 104 0.02 4.38 2.07
N MET A 105 0.67 5.37 1.47
CA MET A 105 0.06 6.52 0.78
C MET A 105 0.90 6.91 -0.44
N GLY A 106 1.18 5.95 -1.33
CA GLY A 106 1.70 6.22 -2.67
C GLY A 106 0.71 6.98 -3.55
N ARG A 107 -0.57 6.63 -3.40
CA ARG A 107 -1.72 7.28 -4.02
C ARG A 107 -2.66 7.79 -2.93
N CYS A 108 -3.33 8.92 -3.16
CA CYS A 108 -4.39 9.43 -2.28
C CYS A 108 -5.79 9.22 -2.90
N PRO A 109 -6.40 8.03 -2.80
CA PRO A 109 -7.79 7.83 -3.19
C PRO A 109 -8.74 8.46 -2.17
N SER A 110 -9.93 8.88 -2.63
CA SER A 110 -10.94 9.55 -1.78
C SER A 110 -11.34 8.73 -0.55
N ARG A 111 -11.31 7.39 -0.64
CA ARG A 111 -11.59 6.49 0.49
C ARG A 111 -10.52 6.52 1.58
N ALA A 112 -9.25 6.67 1.19
CA ALA A 112 -8.14 6.78 2.14
C ALA A 112 -8.23 8.09 2.93
N VAL A 113 -8.64 9.19 2.29
CA VAL A 113 -8.82 10.51 2.93
C VAL A 113 -9.72 10.45 4.17
N HIS A 114 -10.70 9.54 4.19
CA HIS A 114 -11.65 9.42 5.30
C HIS A 114 -11.17 8.51 6.44
N GLN A 115 -10.02 7.87 6.32
CA GLN A 115 -9.45 7.05 7.38
C GLN A 115 -8.55 7.90 8.28
N ASP A 116 -8.62 7.70 9.60
CA ASP A 116 -7.90 8.52 10.57
C ASP A 116 -6.49 8.04 10.87
N PHE A 117 -6.21 6.76 10.65
CA PHE A 117 -4.92 6.14 10.99
C PHE A 117 -4.18 5.71 9.73
N LEU A 118 -3.02 6.30 9.48
CA LEU A 118 -2.16 5.97 8.34
C LEU A 118 -0.85 5.37 8.83
N PHE A 119 -0.52 4.18 8.37
CA PHE A 119 0.69 3.46 8.73
C PHE A 119 1.62 3.38 7.51
N ILE A 120 2.75 4.07 7.58
CA ILE A 120 3.77 4.08 6.53
C ILE A 120 4.80 2.99 6.81
N THR A 121 5.05 2.12 5.84
CA THR A 121 5.99 1.01 5.96
C THR A 121 7.43 1.46 5.77
N HIS A 122 7.68 2.29 4.77
CA HIS A 122 9.00 2.84 4.43
C HIS A 122 8.89 4.12 3.59
N ALA A 123 10.04 4.72 3.26
CA ALA A 123 10.11 6.06 2.68
C ALA A 123 10.23 6.13 1.13
N HIS A 124 10.01 5.04 0.41
CA HIS A 124 9.94 5.13 -1.06
C HIS A 124 8.72 5.94 -1.51
N LEU A 125 8.86 6.64 -2.64
CA LEU A 125 7.86 7.61 -3.10
C LEU A 125 6.52 6.96 -3.44
N ASP A 126 6.53 5.74 -3.95
CA ASP A 126 5.35 4.94 -4.21
C ASP A 126 4.68 4.42 -2.92
N HIS A 127 5.23 4.69 -1.73
CA HIS A 127 4.61 4.36 -0.43
C HIS A 127 4.28 5.58 0.42
N ILE A 128 4.97 6.72 0.26
CA ILE A 128 4.73 7.92 1.07
C ILE A 128 4.42 9.17 0.25
N GLY A 129 4.64 9.16 -1.07
CA GLY A 129 4.68 10.36 -1.91
C GLY A 129 3.40 11.18 -1.93
N SER A 130 2.23 10.55 -1.72
CA SER A 130 0.94 11.25 -1.65
C SER A 130 0.57 11.73 -0.24
N LEU A 131 1.45 11.61 0.76
CA LEU A 131 1.20 12.06 2.13
C LEU A 131 0.80 13.55 2.21
N PRO A 132 1.51 14.51 1.58
CA PRO A 132 1.09 15.91 1.61
C PRO A 132 -0.30 16.13 1.00
N MET A 133 -0.60 15.42 -0.10
CA MET A 133 -1.92 15.48 -0.75
C MET A 133 -3.03 14.95 0.15
N TYR A 134 -2.79 13.85 0.85
CA TYR A 134 -3.71 13.30 1.83
C TYR A 134 -4.03 14.29 2.95
N LEU A 135 -3.02 14.92 3.56
CA LEU A 135 -3.19 15.92 4.61
C LEU A 135 -3.93 17.17 4.11
N ALA A 136 -3.52 17.70 2.95
CA ALA A 136 -4.16 18.87 2.34
C ALA A 136 -5.65 18.60 2.02
N THR A 137 -5.96 17.42 1.49
CA THR A 137 -7.35 17.04 1.16
C THR A 137 -8.20 16.88 2.42
N ARG A 138 -7.66 16.34 3.51
CA ARG A 138 -8.37 16.29 4.80
C ARG A 138 -8.66 17.69 5.34
N GLY A 139 -7.70 18.62 5.23
CA GLY A 139 -7.89 20.03 5.57
C GLY A 139 -8.98 20.69 4.73
N LEU A 140 -8.99 20.46 3.41
CA LEU A 140 -10.02 20.94 2.50
C LEU A 140 -11.43 20.45 2.89
N TYR A 141 -11.54 19.24 3.40
CA TYR A 141 -12.80 18.64 3.85
C TYR A 141 -13.13 18.94 5.32
N SER A 142 -12.34 19.77 6.00
CA SER A 142 -12.49 20.07 7.43
C SER A 142 -12.55 18.83 8.31
N LEU A 143 -11.83 17.77 7.92
CA LEU A 143 -11.69 16.56 8.72
C LEU A 143 -10.66 16.80 9.83
N LYS A 144 -10.81 16.08 10.95
CA LYS A 144 -9.81 16.15 12.03
C LYS A 144 -8.41 15.73 11.51
N PRO A 145 -7.32 16.26 12.08
CA PRO A 145 -5.98 15.78 11.76
C PRO A 145 -5.88 14.26 11.93
N PRO A 146 -5.27 13.54 10.97
CA PRO A 146 -5.04 12.11 11.10
C PRO A 146 -3.82 11.84 12.00
N THR A 147 -3.74 10.61 12.51
CA THR A 147 -2.50 10.09 13.11
C THR A 147 -1.74 9.31 12.06
N VAL A 148 -0.49 9.70 11.82
CA VAL A 148 0.39 9.08 10.84
C VAL A 148 1.54 8.40 11.57
N PHE A 149 1.69 7.10 11.37
CA PHE A 149 2.76 6.28 11.93
C PHE A 149 3.85 6.08 10.91
N VAL A 150 5.09 6.30 11.34
CA VAL A 150 6.29 6.13 10.51
C VAL A 150 7.36 5.37 11.29
N PRO A 151 8.29 4.67 10.60
CA PRO A 151 9.52 4.18 11.22
C PRO A 151 10.26 5.33 11.92
N PRO A 152 10.79 5.12 13.15
CA PRO A 152 11.44 6.20 13.89
C PRO A 152 12.58 6.88 13.12
N CYS A 153 13.30 6.13 12.30
CA CYS A 153 14.42 6.64 11.51
C CYS A 153 14.03 7.69 10.47
N ILE A 154 12.77 7.72 10.01
CA ILE A 154 12.31 8.67 8.98
C ILE A 154 11.48 9.83 9.54
N LYS A 155 11.08 9.78 10.82
CA LYS A 155 10.18 10.79 11.42
C LYS A 155 10.63 12.22 11.15
N LYS A 156 11.91 12.51 11.42
CA LYS A 156 12.46 13.86 11.28
C LYS A 156 12.55 14.34 9.84
N ASP A 157 12.66 13.42 8.89
CA ASP A 157 12.68 13.76 7.46
C ASP A 157 11.25 14.01 6.94
N VAL A 158 10.28 13.25 7.44
CA VAL A 158 8.85 13.48 7.18
C VAL A 158 8.38 14.81 7.76
N GLU A 159 8.81 15.19 8.97
CA GLU A 159 8.54 16.52 9.54
C GLU A 159 9.01 17.63 8.61
N ARG A 160 10.25 17.56 8.12
CA ARG A 160 10.78 18.54 7.16
C ARG A 160 10.02 18.55 5.83
N LEU A 161 9.66 17.38 5.31
CA LEU A 161 8.85 17.29 4.09
C LEU A 161 7.50 18.03 4.25
N LEU A 162 6.87 17.89 5.42
CA LEU A 162 5.60 18.53 5.74
C LEU A 162 5.74 20.02 6.08
N GLU A 163 6.91 20.49 6.48
CA GLU A 163 7.21 21.92 6.66
C GLU A 163 7.40 22.65 5.33
N VAL A 164 8.02 21.99 4.33
CA VAL A 164 8.30 22.60 3.02
C VAL A 164 7.01 22.98 2.29
N HIS A 165 6.01 22.09 2.28
CA HIS A 165 4.78 22.34 1.51
C HIS A 165 4.02 23.60 1.92
N PRO A 166 3.71 23.84 3.22
CA PRO A 166 3.08 25.07 3.68
C PRO A 166 3.83 26.34 3.27
N THR A 167 5.17 26.32 3.22
CA THR A 167 5.95 27.49 2.77
C THR A 167 5.77 27.81 1.29
N MET A 168 5.43 26.81 0.47
CA MET A 168 5.20 26.97 -0.97
C MET A 168 3.73 27.25 -1.31
N SER A 169 2.80 26.56 -0.64
CA SER A 169 1.38 26.58 -1.00
C SER A 169 0.52 27.47 -0.12
N ASN A 170 1.05 27.92 1.03
CA ASN A 170 0.31 28.62 2.08
C ASN A 170 -0.91 27.82 2.59
N VAL A 171 -0.81 26.48 2.59
CA VAL A 171 -1.79 25.53 3.13
C VAL A 171 -1.17 24.79 4.31
N GLU A 172 -1.81 24.87 5.47
CA GLU A 172 -1.38 24.11 6.65
C GLU A 172 -1.62 22.60 6.47
N LEU A 173 -0.63 21.79 6.85
CA LEU A 173 -0.71 20.33 6.83
C LEU A 173 -0.75 19.80 8.27
N ASN A 174 -1.96 19.76 8.84
CA ASN A 174 -2.16 19.32 10.23
C ASN A 174 -2.10 17.79 10.35
N VAL A 175 -1.23 17.29 11.24
CA VAL A 175 -1.00 15.84 11.44
C VAL A 175 -0.54 15.56 12.88
N ASP A 176 -0.93 14.41 13.42
CA ASP A 176 -0.27 13.81 14.59
C ASP A 176 0.75 12.76 14.12
N LEU A 177 2.03 13.13 14.04
CA LEU A 177 3.08 12.26 13.50
C LEU A 177 3.78 11.45 14.60
N VAL A 178 3.53 10.14 14.60
CA VAL A 178 4.00 9.20 15.61
C VAL A 178 5.12 8.33 15.03
N ALA A 179 6.27 8.31 15.69
CA ALA A 179 7.28 7.28 15.46
C ALA A 179 6.85 6.02 16.21
N LEU A 180 6.74 4.89 15.52
CA LEU A 180 6.32 3.62 16.12
C LEU A 180 7.29 2.52 15.68
N ASP A 181 8.05 1.96 16.62
CA ASP A 181 9.11 0.97 16.37
C ASP A 181 8.70 -0.47 16.72
N ALA A 182 9.39 -1.44 16.12
CA ALA A 182 9.22 -2.86 16.40
C ALA A 182 9.33 -3.16 17.90
N GLY A 183 8.29 -3.78 18.45
CA GLY A 183 8.17 -4.08 19.88
C GLY A 183 7.19 -3.17 20.61
N GLU A 184 6.92 -1.98 20.08
CA GLU A 184 5.95 -1.04 20.63
C GLU A 184 4.50 -1.45 20.30
N THR A 185 3.54 -0.81 20.96
CA THR A 185 2.10 -1.04 20.76
C THR A 185 1.39 0.29 20.86
N TYR A 186 0.60 0.61 19.84
CA TYR A 186 -0.25 1.79 19.84
C TYR A 186 -1.72 1.39 19.99
N GLU A 187 -2.41 1.99 20.95
CA GLU A 187 -3.84 1.80 21.14
C GLU A 187 -4.62 2.73 20.21
N ILE A 188 -5.18 2.16 19.14
CA ILE A 188 -6.03 2.88 18.19
C ILE A 188 -7.35 3.25 18.87
N ARG A 189 -7.90 2.29 19.63
CA ARG A 189 -9.10 2.41 20.47
C ARG A 189 -9.14 1.24 21.47
N ASN A 190 -10.07 1.28 22.42
CA ASN A 190 -10.17 0.32 23.54
C ASN A 190 -10.16 -1.18 23.18
N ASP A 191 -10.53 -1.53 21.94
CA ASP A 191 -10.59 -2.90 21.46
C ASP A 191 -9.64 -3.19 20.27
N LEU A 192 -8.78 -2.24 19.90
CA LEU A 192 -7.94 -2.32 18.72
C LEU A 192 -6.56 -1.68 18.94
N VAL A 193 -5.49 -2.45 18.67
CA VAL A 193 -4.11 -1.97 18.76
C VAL A 193 -3.35 -2.26 17.47
N ALA A 194 -2.34 -1.44 17.16
CA ALA A 194 -1.38 -1.69 16.10
C ALA A 194 0.01 -1.95 16.67
N ARG A 195 0.75 -2.87 16.04
CA ARG A 195 2.15 -3.14 16.35
C ARG A 195 2.95 -3.30 15.06
N PRO A 196 4.10 -2.62 14.92
CA PRO A 196 5.00 -2.88 13.81
C PRO A 196 5.82 -4.15 14.04
N PHE A 197 6.28 -4.74 12.94
CA PHE A 197 7.21 -5.86 12.92
C PHE A 197 8.28 -5.64 11.87
N LYS A 198 9.45 -6.27 12.04
CA LYS A 198 10.60 -6.02 11.16
C LYS A 198 10.41 -6.69 9.80
N THR A 199 10.74 -5.95 8.75
CA THR A 199 10.85 -6.45 7.38
C THR A 199 12.24 -6.14 6.82
N HIS A 200 12.51 -6.63 5.62
CA HIS A 200 13.84 -6.60 5.02
C HIS A 200 13.78 -6.00 3.62
N HIS A 201 14.16 -4.73 3.51
CA HIS A 201 14.14 -3.99 2.24
C HIS A 201 15.45 -3.20 2.04
N VAL A 202 15.63 -2.56 0.88
CA VAL A 202 16.86 -1.81 0.55
C VAL A 202 17.04 -0.54 1.36
N ILE A 203 15.97 -0.05 1.98
CA ILE A 203 15.97 1.01 3.00
C ILE A 203 15.27 0.50 4.27
N PRO A 204 15.44 1.17 5.43
CA PRO A 204 14.71 0.80 6.63
C PRO A 204 13.21 0.70 6.39
N SER A 205 12.64 -0.45 6.72
CA SER A 205 11.24 -0.80 6.49
C SER A 205 10.66 -1.57 7.68
N GLN A 206 9.34 -1.51 7.82
CA GLN A 206 8.59 -2.32 8.76
C GLN A 206 7.21 -2.66 8.22
N GLY A 207 6.70 -3.81 8.61
CA GLY A 207 5.29 -4.15 8.45
C GLY A 207 4.48 -3.79 9.69
N TYR A 208 3.17 -3.94 9.62
CA TYR A 208 2.24 -3.69 10.73
C TYR A 208 1.26 -4.83 10.90
N VAL A 209 0.89 -5.12 12.15
CA VAL A 209 -0.23 -5.99 12.50
C VAL A 209 -1.24 -5.19 13.32
N ILE A 210 -2.50 -5.23 12.89
CA ILE A 210 -3.64 -4.73 13.66
C ILE A 210 -4.25 -5.90 14.44
N TYR A 211 -4.44 -5.72 15.74
CA TYR A 211 -4.99 -6.73 16.64
C TYR A 211 -6.31 -6.26 17.23
N SER A 212 -7.28 -7.17 17.34
CA SER A 212 -8.42 -6.98 18.22
C SER A 212 -8.10 -7.46 19.65
N LEU A 213 -8.58 -6.73 20.65
CA LEU A 213 -8.49 -7.11 22.05
C LEU A 213 -9.75 -7.89 22.42
N ARG A 214 -9.59 -9.18 22.72
CA ARG A 214 -10.71 -10.02 23.16
C ARG A 214 -10.54 -10.42 24.62
N LYS A 215 -11.65 -10.54 25.33
CA LYS A 215 -11.66 -11.02 26.72
C LYS A 215 -11.95 -12.52 26.72
N LYS A 216 -11.03 -13.32 27.24
CA LYS A 216 -11.17 -14.77 27.38
C LYS A 216 -11.28 -15.13 28.85
N LEU A 217 -12.21 -16.01 29.21
CA LEU A 217 -12.36 -16.47 30.59
C LEU A 217 -11.04 -17.09 31.09
N LYS A 218 -10.57 -16.66 32.26
CA LYS A 218 -9.36 -17.20 32.91
C LYS A 218 -9.52 -18.70 33.09
N LYS A 219 -8.47 -19.49 32.76
CA LYS A 219 -8.52 -20.96 32.81
C LYS A 219 -9.02 -21.51 34.17
N LYS A 220 -8.65 -20.85 35.28
CA LYS A 220 -9.10 -21.22 36.63
C LYS A 220 -10.62 -21.15 36.84
N TYR A 221 -11.36 -20.42 36.00
CA TYR A 221 -12.82 -20.32 36.07
C TYR A 221 -13.54 -21.16 35.01
N ALA A 222 -12.81 -21.89 34.15
CA ALA A 222 -13.39 -22.65 33.05
C ALA A 222 -14.33 -23.79 33.48
N HIS A 223 -14.18 -24.29 34.72
CA HIS A 223 -15.03 -25.33 35.29
C HIS A 223 -16.35 -24.79 35.87
N LEU A 224 -16.51 -23.47 35.97
CA LEU A 224 -17.70 -22.85 36.54
C LEU A 224 -18.82 -22.73 35.50
N ASN A 225 -20.06 -22.91 35.95
CA ASN A 225 -21.22 -22.67 35.09
C ASN A 225 -21.54 -21.17 34.97
N GLY A 226 -22.40 -20.81 34.01
CA GLY A 226 -22.72 -19.41 33.71
C GLY A 226 -23.26 -18.60 34.89
N SER A 227 -24.01 -19.23 35.81
CA SER A 227 -24.53 -18.57 37.01
C SER A 227 -23.41 -18.22 38.00
N GLN A 228 -22.47 -19.14 38.20
CA GLN A 228 -21.28 -18.94 39.04
C GLN A 228 -20.35 -17.85 38.46
N ILE A 229 -20.13 -17.87 37.14
CA ILE A 229 -19.34 -16.85 36.44
C ILE A 229 -19.97 -15.47 36.59
N LYS A 230 -21.30 -15.36 36.43
CA LYS A 230 -22.05 -14.11 36.61
C LYS A 230 -21.92 -13.56 38.03
N LYS A 231 -22.01 -14.42 39.05
CA LYS A 231 -21.80 -14.02 40.45
C LYS A 231 -20.40 -13.45 40.68
N LEU A 232 -19.35 -14.09 40.17
CA LEU A 232 -17.97 -13.60 40.27
C LEU A 232 -17.75 -12.27 39.54
N LYS A 233 -18.33 -12.12 38.34
CA LYS A 233 -18.28 -10.85 37.61
C LYS A 233 -18.96 -9.74 38.40
N ASN A 234 -20.13 -10.01 38.99
CA ASN A 234 -20.88 -9.04 39.78
C ASN A 234 -20.20 -8.69 41.11
N SER A 235 -19.35 -9.57 41.66
CA SER A 235 -18.55 -9.27 42.84
C SER A 235 -17.28 -8.47 42.53
N GLY A 236 -17.11 -7.98 41.29
CA GLY A 236 -15.96 -7.17 40.87
C GLY A 236 -14.67 -7.97 40.62
N VAL A 237 -14.72 -9.31 40.64
CA VAL A 237 -13.55 -10.14 40.37
C VAL A 237 -13.25 -10.11 38.88
N GLU A 238 -11.99 -9.82 38.52
CA GLU A 238 -11.55 -9.89 37.14
C GLU A 238 -11.44 -11.36 36.68
N ILE A 239 -12.47 -11.81 35.97
CA ILE A 239 -12.63 -13.19 35.53
C ILE A 239 -12.04 -13.49 34.15
N THR A 240 -11.62 -12.48 33.39
CA THR A 240 -11.11 -12.64 32.02
C THR A 240 -9.67 -12.18 31.88
N ASP A 241 -8.90 -12.87 31.05
CA ASP A 241 -7.64 -12.37 30.51
C ASP A 241 -7.91 -11.59 29.21
N MET A 242 -7.14 -10.54 28.95
CA MET A 242 -7.11 -9.93 27.63
C MET A 242 -6.18 -10.72 26.72
N ILE A 243 -6.67 -11.03 25.51
CA ILE A 243 -5.90 -11.69 24.47
C ILE A 243 -5.86 -10.80 23.24
N LEU A 244 -4.70 -10.72 22.61
CA LEU A 244 -4.53 -10.09 21.31
C LEU A 244 -4.83 -11.12 20.22
N VAL A 245 -5.70 -10.74 19.28
CA VAL A 245 -6.02 -11.55 18.11
C VAL A 245 -5.56 -10.79 16.87
N PRO A 246 -4.55 -11.27 16.13
CA PRO A 246 -4.07 -10.58 14.94
C PRO A 246 -5.13 -10.68 13.84
N GLU A 247 -5.71 -9.55 13.45
CA GLU A 247 -6.78 -9.49 12.45
C GLU A 247 -6.19 -9.32 11.06
N VAL A 248 -5.29 -8.36 10.87
CA VAL A 248 -4.67 -8.11 9.57
C VAL A 248 -3.20 -7.74 9.75
N ALA A 249 -2.35 -8.30 8.88
CA ALA A 249 -0.95 -7.94 8.78
C ALA A 249 -0.65 -7.40 7.39
N PHE A 250 0.18 -6.36 7.31
CA PHE A 250 0.71 -5.83 6.06
C PHE A 250 2.23 -5.75 6.14
N THR A 251 2.94 -6.30 5.16
CA THR A 251 4.41 -6.31 5.17
C THR A 251 5.03 -5.02 4.65
N GLY A 252 4.34 -4.29 3.76
CA GLY A 252 5.05 -3.42 2.81
C GLY A 252 6.00 -4.25 1.95
N ASP A 253 7.06 -3.59 1.50
CA ASP A 253 8.10 -4.23 0.69
C ASP A 253 9.07 -4.98 1.58
N THR A 254 9.42 -6.20 1.17
CA THR A 254 10.30 -7.08 1.95
C THR A 254 10.82 -8.23 1.11
N THR A 255 11.98 -8.77 1.48
CA THR A 255 12.42 -10.12 1.12
C THR A 255 11.71 -11.19 1.96
N SER A 256 11.84 -12.46 1.54
CA SER A 256 11.24 -13.63 2.20
C SER A 256 11.76 -13.91 3.61
N ASP A 257 12.86 -13.26 4.02
CA ASP A 257 13.45 -13.35 5.36
C ASP A 257 12.43 -13.05 6.47
N PHE A 258 11.44 -12.19 6.21
CA PHE A 258 10.38 -11.88 7.19
C PHE A 258 9.57 -13.13 7.59
N ILE A 259 9.44 -14.11 6.71
CA ILE A 259 8.69 -15.36 6.94
C ILE A 259 9.44 -16.26 7.92
N LEU A 260 10.78 -16.19 7.89
CA LEU A 260 11.65 -17.05 8.69
C LEU A 260 11.95 -16.47 10.07
N ASP A 261 11.74 -15.16 10.28
CA ASP A 261 11.90 -14.54 11.60
C ASP A 261 10.78 -14.98 12.56
N PRO A 262 11.11 -15.70 13.66
CA PRO A 262 10.10 -16.14 14.63
C PRO A 262 9.32 -15.00 15.29
N ARG A 263 9.88 -13.78 15.32
CA ARG A 263 9.22 -12.59 15.86
C ARG A 263 8.05 -12.12 14.99
N ASN A 264 8.01 -12.57 13.73
CA ASN A 264 6.95 -12.25 12.78
C ASN A 264 5.82 -13.29 12.79
N SER A 265 5.78 -14.20 13.78
CA SER A 265 4.74 -15.23 13.89
C SER A 265 3.32 -14.68 13.85
N ASP A 266 3.13 -13.44 14.32
CA ASP A 266 1.83 -12.81 14.40
C ASP A 266 1.33 -12.36 13.03
N ALA A 267 2.23 -11.95 12.13
CA ALA A 267 1.90 -11.68 10.74
C ALA A 267 1.47 -12.96 10.01
N LEU A 268 2.20 -14.07 10.24
CA LEU A 268 1.91 -15.37 9.62
C LEU A 268 0.67 -16.08 10.19
N ARG A 269 0.12 -15.61 11.31
CA ARG A 269 -1.12 -16.14 11.91
C ARG A 269 -2.26 -15.14 11.95
N ALA A 270 -2.07 -13.93 11.41
CA ALA A 270 -3.14 -12.96 11.25
C ALA A 270 -4.28 -13.55 10.43
N LYS A 271 -5.51 -13.11 10.66
CA LYS A 271 -6.64 -13.59 9.85
C LYS A 271 -6.39 -13.37 8.36
N VAL A 272 -5.97 -12.16 7.99
CA VAL A 272 -5.54 -11.79 6.65
C VAL A 272 -4.10 -11.31 6.66
N LEU A 273 -3.26 -11.85 5.78
CA LEU A 273 -1.94 -11.30 5.47
C LEU A 273 -1.99 -10.59 4.12
N ILE A 274 -1.53 -9.35 4.07
CA ILE A 274 -1.35 -8.58 2.86
C ILE A 274 0.16 -8.45 2.65
N THR A 275 0.69 -8.98 1.56
CA THR A 275 2.14 -9.02 1.36
C THR A 275 2.53 -8.87 -0.10
N GLU A 276 3.72 -8.34 -0.36
CA GLU A 276 4.21 -8.19 -1.72
C GLU A 276 4.45 -9.55 -2.41
N ALA A 277 4.37 -9.54 -3.73
CA ALA A 277 4.90 -10.60 -4.59
C ALA A 277 5.37 -9.94 -5.88
N THR A 278 6.43 -9.14 -5.77
CA THR A 278 6.86 -8.25 -6.86
C THR A 278 7.17 -9.00 -8.15
N PHE A 279 7.75 -10.21 -8.05
CA PHE A 279 8.16 -11.01 -9.19
C PHE A 279 7.45 -12.37 -9.27
N LEU A 280 7.02 -12.75 -10.48
CA LEU A 280 6.09 -13.86 -10.72
C LEU A 280 6.58 -14.93 -11.72
N ASP A 281 7.53 -14.57 -12.57
CA ASP A 281 7.96 -15.34 -13.74
C ASP A 281 9.24 -16.15 -13.49
N GLU A 282 9.89 -16.64 -14.56
CA GLU A 282 11.18 -17.33 -14.46
C GLU A 282 12.31 -16.48 -15.03
N GLU A 283 12.00 -15.31 -15.61
CA GLU A 283 12.98 -14.38 -16.17
C GLU A 283 13.71 -13.64 -15.04
N ILE A 284 12.99 -13.34 -13.96
CA ILE A 284 13.53 -12.71 -12.77
C ILE A 284 13.63 -13.75 -11.66
N ASP A 285 14.87 -14.15 -11.36
CA ASP A 285 15.13 -15.12 -10.32
C ASP A 285 15.00 -14.55 -8.90
N VAL A 286 15.01 -15.47 -7.93
CA VAL A 286 14.92 -15.16 -6.50
C VAL A 286 16.07 -14.25 -6.03
N GLU A 287 17.28 -14.42 -6.56
CA GLU A 287 18.44 -13.63 -6.16
C GLU A 287 18.33 -12.19 -6.64
N HIS A 288 17.77 -11.97 -7.83
CA HIS A 288 17.44 -10.65 -8.35
C HIS A 288 16.38 -9.97 -7.48
N ALA A 289 15.32 -10.68 -7.11
CA ALA A 289 14.27 -10.16 -6.23
C ALA A 289 14.86 -9.70 -4.89
N LYS A 290 15.62 -10.57 -4.22
CA LYS A 290 16.27 -10.28 -2.93
C LYS A 290 17.24 -9.12 -3.01
N LYS A 291 18.03 -9.01 -4.09
CA LYS A 291 18.99 -7.91 -4.27
C LYS A 291 18.30 -6.54 -4.29
N HIS A 292 17.06 -6.48 -4.77
CA HIS A 292 16.24 -5.26 -4.79
C HIS A 292 15.30 -5.16 -3.58
N GLY A 293 15.44 -6.05 -2.59
CA GLY A 293 14.66 -6.02 -1.36
C GLY A 293 13.22 -6.51 -1.51
N HIS A 294 12.95 -7.35 -2.51
CA HIS A 294 11.62 -7.84 -2.84
C HIS A 294 11.53 -9.37 -2.84
N MET A 295 10.31 -9.89 -2.93
CA MET A 295 10.02 -11.32 -3.00
C MET A 295 9.69 -11.80 -4.40
N HIS A 296 10.12 -13.03 -4.67
CA HIS A 296 9.59 -13.83 -5.75
C HIS A 296 8.46 -14.74 -5.23
N ILE A 297 7.41 -14.95 -6.03
CA ILE A 297 6.26 -15.81 -5.65
C ILE A 297 6.67 -17.25 -5.28
N SER A 298 7.77 -17.77 -5.86
CA SER A 298 8.29 -19.10 -5.54
C SER A 298 8.72 -19.23 -4.08
N GLU A 299 9.22 -18.16 -3.47
CA GLU A 299 9.64 -18.18 -2.05
C GLU A 299 8.43 -18.28 -1.12
N ILE A 300 7.33 -17.59 -1.48
CA ILE A 300 6.05 -17.71 -0.77
C ILE A 300 5.54 -19.16 -0.84
N MET A 301 5.64 -19.79 -2.02
CA MET A 301 5.25 -21.19 -2.21
C MET A 301 6.13 -22.16 -1.42
N GLU A 302 7.45 -21.95 -1.43
CA GLU A 302 8.41 -22.77 -0.67
C GLU A 302 8.12 -22.70 0.85
N HIS A 303 7.69 -21.54 1.32
CA HIS A 303 7.38 -21.29 2.72
C HIS A 303 5.90 -21.45 3.08
N ALA A 304 5.08 -21.98 2.16
CA ALA A 304 3.62 -22.13 2.33
C ALA A 304 3.20 -22.79 3.67
N LYS A 305 3.99 -23.73 4.18
CA LYS A 305 3.75 -24.45 5.45
C LYS A 305 3.75 -23.56 6.70
N TRP A 306 4.36 -22.38 6.63
CA TRP A 306 4.48 -21.46 7.75
C TRP A 306 3.27 -20.55 7.90
N PHE A 307 2.55 -20.29 6.82
CA PHE A 307 1.36 -19.45 6.83
C PHE A 307 0.18 -20.19 7.49
N ARG A 308 -0.41 -19.53 8.48
CA ARG A 308 -1.61 -19.97 9.22
C ARG A 308 -2.79 -19.03 8.98
N ASN A 309 -2.64 -18.08 8.07
CA ASN A 309 -3.66 -17.10 7.73
C ASN A 309 -4.90 -17.76 7.11
N GLU A 310 -6.06 -17.15 7.31
CA GLU A 310 -7.31 -17.56 6.63
C GLU A 310 -7.27 -17.12 5.17
N ALA A 311 -6.69 -15.94 4.88
CA ALA A 311 -6.41 -15.48 3.51
C ALA A 311 -5.05 -14.76 3.41
N ILE A 312 -4.45 -14.83 2.22
CA ILE A 312 -3.26 -14.05 1.84
C ILE A 312 -3.62 -13.21 0.61
N LEU A 313 -3.50 -11.89 0.70
CA LEU A 313 -3.66 -10.95 -0.40
C LEU A 313 -2.27 -10.57 -0.90
N LEU A 314 -1.96 -10.92 -2.14
CA LEU A 314 -0.70 -10.54 -2.76
C LEU A 314 -0.84 -9.18 -3.45
N THR A 315 0.15 -8.32 -3.26
CA THR A 315 0.18 -6.94 -3.75
C THR A 315 1.55 -6.61 -4.37
N HIS A 316 1.74 -5.35 -4.78
CA HIS A 316 3.02 -4.80 -5.21
C HIS A 316 3.66 -5.55 -6.39
N PHE A 317 2.84 -6.10 -7.29
CA PHE A 317 3.35 -6.74 -8.51
C PHE A 317 4.15 -5.72 -9.33
N SER A 318 5.26 -6.17 -9.92
CA SER A 318 6.00 -5.37 -10.88
C SER A 318 5.07 -4.88 -11.99
N SER A 319 5.24 -3.61 -12.39
CA SER A 319 4.50 -3.00 -13.50
C SER A 319 4.75 -3.68 -14.86
N HIS A 320 5.75 -4.56 -14.95
CA HIS A 320 5.98 -5.41 -16.11
C HIS A 320 4.90 -6.48 -16.33
N TYR A 321 4.15 -6.85 -15.29
CA TYR A 321 3.11 -7.88 -15.39
C TYR A 321 1.75 -7.31 -15.79
N THR A 322 1.14 -7.90 -16.82
CA THR A 322 -0.27 -7.65 -17.13
C THR A 322 -1.17 -8.35 -16.11
N VAL A 323 -2.41 -7.88 -15.99
CA VAL A 323 -3.40 -8.49 -15.10
C VAL A 323 -3.66 -9.95 -15.48
N GLU A 324 -3.70 -10.26 -16.78
CA GLU A 324 -3.88 -11.63 -17.28
C GLU A 324 -2.73 -12.51 -16.83
N ARG A 325 -1.48 -12.03 -16.92
CA ARG A 325 -0.31 -12.79 -16.48
C ARG A 325 -0.32 -13.04 -14.99
N ILE A 326 -0.69 -12.03 -14.19
CA ILE A 326 -0.88 -12.18 -12.75
C ILE A 326 -1.90 -13.29 -12.51
N ILE A 327 -3.10 -13.19 -13.10
CA ILE A 327 -4.16 -14.19 -12.96
C ILE A 327 -3.72 -15.58 -13.42
N GLU A 328 -3.01 -15.72 -14.54
CA GLU A 328 -2.55 -17.00 -15.10
C GLU A 328 -1.53 -17.69 -14.18
N VAL A 329 -0.50 -16.95 -13.72
CA VAL A 329 0.47 -17.46 -12.74
C VAL A 329 -0.26 -17.93 -11.49
N ASN A 330 -1.29 -17.20 -11.08
CA ASN A 330 -2.12 -17.56 -9.95
C ASN A 330 -2.97 -18.81 -10.22
N LEU A 331 -3.67 -18.93 -11.35
CA LEU A 331 -4.49 -20.10 -11.66
C LEU A 331 -3.66 -21.38 -11.78
N THR A 332 -2.45 -21.27 -12.34
CA THR A 332 -1.53 -22.40 -12.52
C THR A 332 -0.89 -22.82 -11.20
N LYS A 333 -0.59 -21.87 -10.30
CA LYS A 333 -0.02 -22.11 -8.96
C LYS A 333 -1.10 -22.26 -7.85
N ALA A 334 -2.37 -22.00 -8.15
CA ALA A 334 -3.54 -22.07 -7.24
C ALA A 334 -3.93 -23.49 -6.82
N ILE A 335 -3.30 -24.51 -7.39
CA ILE A 335 -3.41 -25.89 -6.92
C ILE A 335 -2.81 -26.05 -5.49
N LEU A 336 -2.17 -25.01 -4.93
CA LEU A 336 -1.86 -24.87 -3.49
C LEU A 336 -3.02 -24.28 -2.63
N ARG A 337 -4.27 -24.57 -3.02
CA ARG A 337 -5.50 -24.64 -2.19
C ARG A 337 -6.01 -23.34 -1.52
N THR A 338 -6.91 -22.65 -2.24
CA THR A 338 -8.09 -21.88 -1.74
C THR A 338 -7.95 -20.52 -1.03
N ARG A 339 -6.79 -19.85 -0.96
CA ARG A 339 -6.66 -18.69 -0.04
C ARG A 339 -5.96 -17.43 -0.56
N ILE A 340 -5.66 -17.37 -1.85
CA ILE A 340 -5.00 -16.20 -2.45
C ILE A 340 -5.99 -15.42 -3.32
N ARG A 341 -6.26 -14.15 -2.98
CA ARG A 341 -7.08 -13.23 -3.78
C ARG A 341 -6.25 -12.03 -4.20
N PHE A 342 -6.61 -11.39 -5.31
CA PHE A 342 -5.83 -10.31 -5.94
C PHE A 342 -6.67 -9.04 -6.08
N LEU A 343 -6.01 -7.88 -5.96
CA LEU A 343 -6.53 -6.60 -6.44
C LEU A 343 -5.87 -6.30 -7.80
N PRO A 344 -6.63 -6.07 -8.88
CA PRO A 344 -6.05 -5.76 -10.18
C PRO A 344 -5.30 -4.43 -10.16
N THR A 345 -4.13 -4.39 -10.80
CA THR A 345 -3.36 -3.16 -11.02
C THR A 345 -4.11 -2.20 -11.97
N PRO A 346 -3.89 -0.88 -11.88
CA PRO A 346 -4.53 0.08 -12.78
C PRO A 346 -3.97 0.02 -14.21
N GLY A 347 -4.63 -0.74 -15.08
CA GLY A 347 -4.53 -0.59 -16.53
C GLY A 347 -4.08 -1.84 -17.29
N SER A 348 -5.05 -2.61 -17.81
CA SER A 348 -5.05 -3.27 -19.14
C SER A 348 -6.26 -4.22 -19.26
N ASN A 349 -6.78 -4.35 -20.49
CA ASN A 349 -8.04 -5.00 -20.84
C ASN A 349 -8.00 -6.55 -20.77
N PRO A 350 -8.93 -7.22 -20.07
CA PRO A 350 -9.20 -8.65 -20.15
C PRO A 350 -10.11 -8.95 -21.33
N SER A 351 -9.69 -9.95 -22.10
CA SER A 351 -10.57 -10.73 -22.96
C SER A 351 -10.68 -12.15 -22.38
N PHE A 352 -11.88 -12.69 -22.52
CA PHE A 352 -12.47 -13.89 -21.94
C PHE A 352 -11.58 -15.13 -21.70
N ALA A 353 -11.86 -15.80 -20.57
CA ALA A 353 -11.91 -17.26 -20.52
C ALA A 353 -12.94 -17.73 -19.46
N THR A 354 -14.12 -18.12 -19.92
CA THR A 354 -15.03 -19.01 -19.18
C THR A 354 -14.52 -20.44 -19.31
N ALA A 355 -14.41 -21.16 -18.21
CA ALA A 355 -14.39 -22.63 -18.22
C ALA A 355 -15.27 -23.14 -17.07
N GLU A 356 -16.20 -23.99 -17.48
CA GLU A 356 -17.37 -24.55 -16.82
C GLU A 356 -17.17 -25.12 -15.40
N GLY A 357 -18.25 -25.05 -14.60
CA GLY A 357 -18.35 -25.68 -13.28
C GLY A 357 -19.64 -25.32 -12.53
N ASP A 358 -20.76 -25.84 -13.02
CA ASP A 358 -22.07 -26.03 -12.38
C ASP A 358 -22.94 -24.83 -11.94
N LEU A 359 -24.01 -24.66 -12.72
CA LEU A 359 -25.22 -23.90 -12.41
C LEU A 359 -26.01 -24.54 -11.25
N VAL A 360 -26.46 -23.72 -10.31
CA VAL A 360 -27.70 -23.96 -9.56
C VAL A 360 -28.55 -22.69 -9.64
N PRO A 361 -29.73 -22.71 -10.27
CA PRO A 361 -30.57 -21.53 -10.39
C PRO A 361 -31.42 -21.37 -9.13
N ILE A 362 -31.63 -20.13 -8.70
CA ILE A 362 -32.83 -19.81 -7.92
C ILE A 362 -33.36 -18.45 -8.36
N ASN A 363 -34.54 -18.54 -8.99
CA ASN A 363 -35.44 -17.47 -9.38
C ASN A 363 -35.83 -16.56 -8.21
N GLY A 364 -36.12 -15.29 -8.52
CA GLY A 364 -36.86 -14.37 -7.66
C GLY A 364 -36.29 -12.97 -7.64
#